data_AF-A0A532CMZ6-F1
#
_entry.id   AF-A0A532CMZ6-F1
#
_cell.length_a   1.000
_cell.length_b   1.000
_cell.length_c   1.000
_cell.angle_alpha   90.00
_cell.angle_beta   90.00
_cell.angle_gamma   90.00
#
_symmetry.space_group_name_H-M   'P 1'
#
loop_
_entity.id
_entity.type
_entity.pdbx_description
1 polymer ?
#
loop_
_entity_poly.entity_id
_entity_poly.type
_entity_poly.pdbx_seq_one_letter_code
_entity_poly.pdbx_strand_id
1 'polypeptide(L)'
;MLFEFQGTPFNRQVLLDGNVVGRPIPTTNSTFLAFSTGVVVNVFDYGQLYAIAQLPLYRDFNGNLHQGVGYVFGMTKSFATPPLF
;
A
#
# COMPACT_ATOMS: atom_id res chain seq x y z
N MET A 1 -9.90 -8.53 -15.15
CA MET A 1 -9.59 -8.28 -16.57
C MET A 1 -10.78 -7.57 -17.21
N LEU A 2 -10.54 -6.50 -17.98
CA LEU A 2 -11.52 -5.68 -18.68
C LEU A 2 -11.64 -6.12 -20.13
N PHE A 3 -12.86 -6.26 -20.61
CA PHE A 3 -13.13 -6.65 -21.99
C PHE A 3 -14.14 -5.71 -22.64
N GLU A 4 -13.99 -5.53 -23.94
CA GLU A 4 -14.95 -4.86 -24.80
C GLU A 4 -15.67 -5.90 -25.67
N PHE A 5 -16.98 -5.73 -25.82
CA PHE A 5 -17.75 -6.47 -26.80
C PHE A 5 -17.83 -5.63 -28.08
N GLN A 6 -17.05 -6.01 -29.09
CA GLN A 6 -17.18 -5.39 -30.41
C GLN A 6 -18.29 -6.11 -31.18
N GLY A 7 -19.27 -5.34 -31.66
CA GLY A 7 -20.39 -5.82 -32.44
C GLY A 7 -20.17 -5.64 -33.94
N THR A 8 -20.42 -6.70 -34.73
CA THR A 8 -20.36 -6.81 -36.19
C THR A 8 -19.07 -6.34 -36.90
N PRO A 9 -18.57 -7.08 -37.90
CA PRO A 9 -19.09 -8.35 -38.45
C PRO A 9 -18.74 -9.59 -37.62
N PHE A 10 -17.87 -9.48 -36.61
CA PHE A 10 -17.53 -10.57 -35.70
C PHE A 10 -17.76 -10.17 -34.25
N ASN A 11 -18.84 -10.69 -33.65
CA ASN A 11 -19.10 -10.50 -32.23
C ASN A 11 -18.06 -11.29 -31.42
N ARG A 12 -17.05 -10.60 -30.89
CA ARG A 12 -15.99 -11.20 -30.09
C ARG A 12 -15.66 -10.31 -28.90
N GLN A 13 -15.36 -10.95 -27.79
CA GLN A 13 -14.79 -10.33 -26.61
C GLN A 13 -13.31 -10.02 -26.87
N VAL A 14 -12.95 -8.73 -26.87
CA VAL A 14 -11.56 -8.27 -27.01
C VAL A 14 -11.05 -7.91 -25.63
N LEU A 15 -9.89 -8.46 -25.25
CA LEU A 15 -9.21 -8.08 -24.01
C LEU A 15 -8.68 -6.66 -24.16
N LEU A 16 -9.24 -5.73 -23.41
CA LEU A 16 -8.74 -4.36 -23.32
C LEU A 16 -7.61 -4.24 -22.30
N ASP A 17 -7.78 -4.87 -21.14
CA ASP A 17 -6.76 -4.84 -20.08
C ASP A 17 -6.85 -6.04 -19.13
N GLY A 18 -5.81 -6.88 -19.13
CA GLY A 18 -5.67 -8.01 -18.20
C GLY A 18 -5.53 -7.59 -16.74
N ASN A 19 -4.91 -6.43 -16.50
CA ASN A 19 -4.48 -5.96 -15.19
C ASN A 19 -5.36 -4.85 -14.62
N VAL A 20 -6.54 -4.60 -15.21
CA VAL A 20 -7.47 -3.56 -14.73
C VAL A 20 -7.79 -3.69 -13.23
N VAL A 21 -7.73 -4.92 -12.71
CA VAL A 21 -8.02 -5.26 -11.31
C VAL A 21 -6.94 -4.75 -10.35
N GLY A 22 -5.72 -4.56 -10.82
CA GLY A 22 -4.61 -4.02 -10.03
C GLY A 22 -4.45 -2.51 -10.14
N ARG A 23 -5.26 -1.83 -10.97
CA ARG A 23 -5.10 -0.38 -11.17
C ARG A 23 -5.70 0.38 -9.98
N PRO A 24 -4.93 1.31 -9.37
CA PRO A 24 -5.50 2.24 -8.40
C PRO A 24 -6.44 3.19 -9.14
N ILE A 25 -7.73 3.11 -8.81
CA ILE A 25 -8.69 4.15 -9.23
C ILE A 25 -8.64 5.24 -8.17
N PRO A 26 -8.29 6.49 -8.53
CA PRO A 26 -8.36 7.61 -7.60
C PRO A 26 -9.82 7.85 -7.24
N THR A 27 -10.27 7.38 -6.08
CA THR A 27 -11.60 7.71 -5.57
C THR A 27 -11.46 8.87 -4.59
N THR A 28 -12.08 10.00 -4.92
CA THR A 28 -12.36 11.05 -3.94
C THR A 28 -13.39 10.49 -2.95
N ASN A 29 -13.12 10.54 -1.63
CA ASN A 29 -13.91 9.94 -0.53
C ASN A 29 -13.78 8.42 -0.32
N SER A 30 -12.72 8.02 0.36
CA SER A 30 -12.43 6.62 0.69
C SER A 30 -12.02 6.49 2.14
N THR A 31 -12.52 5.46 2.83
CA THR A 31 -12.10 5.14 4.19
C THR A 31 -11.10 3.99 4.19
N PHE A 32 -9.97 4.19 4.87
CA PHE A 32 -8.98 3.14 5.12
C PHE A 32 -8.77 2.97 6.62
N LEU A 33 -9.07 1.79 7.12
CA LEU A 33 -8.80 1.35 8.48
C LEU A 33 -7.79 0.20 8.42
N ALA A 34 -6.67 0.36 9.11
CA ALA A 34 -5.64 -0.65 9.22
C ALA A 34 -5.14 -0.77 10.65
N PHE A 35 -4.77 -1.98 11.02
CA PHE A 35 -4.00 -2.27 12.21
C PHE A 35 -2.51 -2.30 11.82
N SER A 36 -1.70 -1.57 12.57
CA SER A 36 -0.25 -1.53 12.36
C SER A 36 0.44 -2.31 13.48
N THR A 37 1.25 -3.29 13.11
CA THR A 37 2.09 -4.05 14.04
C THR A 37 3.53 -4.03 13.57
N GLY A 38 4.47 -4.15 14.49
CA GLY A 38 5.88 -4.09 14.13
C GLY A 38 6.82 -4.26 15.29
N VAL A 39 8.10 -4.18 14.96
CA VAL A 39 9.20 -4.22 15.91
C VAL A 39 10.07 -2.99 15.74
N VAL A 40 10.58 -2.47 16.86
CA VAL A 40 11.56 -1.40 16.90
C VAL A 40 12.75 -1.92 17.69
N VAL A 41 13.95 -1.82 17.11
CA VAL A 41 15.19 -2.28 17.72
C VAL A 41 16.14 -1.11 17.85
N ASN A 42 16.66 -0.90 19.05
CA ASN A 42 17.71 0.09 19.29
C ASN A 42 19.03 -0.44 18.72
N VAL A 43 19.69 0.39 17.92
CA VAL A 43 21.03 0.15 17.37
C VAL A 43 21.96 1.17 18.01
N PHE A 44 22.69 0.72 19.03
CA PHE A 44 23.47 1.59 19.93
C PHE A 44 22.59 2.66 20.62
N ASP A 45 23.23 3.68 21.18
CA ASP A 45 22.57 4.75 21.93
C ASP A 45 22.01 5.87 21.04
N TYR A 46 22.25 5.79 19.72
CA TYR A 46 21.97 6.87 18.78
C TYR A 46 21.09 6.45 17.59
N GLY A 47 20.74 5.17 17.48
CA GLY A 47 20.07 4.64 16.29
C GLY A 47 18.89 3.74 16.64
N GLN A 48 17.89 3.71 15.78
CA GLN A 48 16.75 2.80 15.84
C GLN A 48 16.43 2.28 14.45
N LEU A 49 16.13 0.99 14.36
CA LEU A 49 15.57 0.36 13.16
C LEU A 49 14.13 -0.02 13.47
N TYR A 50 13.23 0.18 12.51
CA TYR A 50 11.84 -0.24 12.63
C TYR A 50 11.37 -1.00 11.39
N ALA A 51 10.56 -2.02 11.64
CA ALA A 51 9.87 -2.80 10.62
C ALA A 51 8.40 -2.92 11.04
N ILE A 52 7.51 -2.34 10.24
CA ILE A 52 6.08 -2.20 10.54
C ILE A 52 5.28 -2.80 9.38
N ALA A 53 4.41 -3.76 9.70
CA ALA A 53 3.38 -4.26 8.81
C ALA A 53 2.08 -3.47 9.01
N GLN A 54 1.47 -3.05 7.92
CA GLN A 54 0.13 -2.48 7.89
C GLN A 54 -0.84 -3.56 7.42
N LEU A 55 -1.61 -4.08 8.36
CA LEU A 55 -2.65 -5.07 8.14
C LEU A 55 -3.98 -4.33 7.93
N PRO A 56 -4.47 -4.25 6.69
CA PRO A 56 -5.72 -3.56 6.41
C PRO A 56 -6.92 -4.33 7.00
N LEU A 57 -7.77 -3.64 7.78
CA LEU A 57 -8.98 -4.21 8.38
C LEU A 57 -10.22 -3.88 7.55
N TYR A 58 -10.34 -2.63 7.11
CA TYR A 58 -11.40 -2.17 6.23
C TYR A 58 -10.86 -1.17 5.22
N ARG A 59 -11.26 -1.31 3.97
CA ARG A 59 -10.84 -0.41 2.91
C ARG A 59 -11.99 -0.23 1.93
N ASP A 60 -12.54 0.98 1.86
CA ASP A 60 -13.64 1.32 0.96
C ASP A 60 -13.17 1.79 -0.43
N PHE A 61 -11.91 1.49 -0.77
CA PHE A 61 -11.42 1.75 -2.12
C PHE A 61 -11.84 0.60 -3.03
N ASN A 62 -12.39 0.94 -4.20
CA ASN A 62 -12.42 0.04 -5.36
C ASN A 62 -13.25 -1.26 -5.17
N GLY A 63 -14.45 -1.19 -4.56
CA GLY A 63 -15.39 -2.32 -4.56
C GLY A 63 -14.84 -3.64 -3.97
N ASN A 64 -13.96 -3.54 -2.96
CA ASN A 64 -13.30 -4.66 -2.29
C ASN A 64 -12.21 -5.37 -3.12
N LEU A 65 -11.56 -4.67 -4.07
CA LEU A 65 -10.48 -5.25 -4.88
C LEU A 65 -9.17 -5.35 -4.08
N HIS A 66 -8.78 -6.61 -3.85
CA HIS A 66 -7.60 -7.13 -3.16
C HIS A 66 -6.92 -6.22 -2.12
N GLN A 67 -7.32 -6.45 -0.87
CA GLN A 67 -6.77 -5.84 0.32
C GLN A 67 -5.40 -6.48 0.67
N GLY A 68 -4.31 -5.90 0.16
CA GLY A 68 -2.93 -6.37 0.38
C GLY A 68 -2.29 -5.85 1.67
N VAL A 69 -1.41 -6.64 2.27
CA VAL A 69 -0.57 -6.23 3.41
C VAL A 69 0.55 -5.30 2.93
N GLY A 70 0.70 -4.14 3.58
CA GLY A 70 1.79 -3.21 3.33
C GLY A 70 2.92 -3.38 4.34
N TYR A 71 4.17 -3.09 3.95
CA TYR A 71 5.33 -3.12 4.84
C TYR A 71 6.11 -1.81 4.75
N VAL A 72 6.49 -1.27 5.90
CA VAL A 72 7.31 -0.06 6.04
C VAL A 72 8.53 -0.41 6.87
N PHE A 73 9.71 -0.12 6.33
CA PHE A 73 10.98 -0.29 7.00
C PHE A 73 11.69 1.06 7.07
N GLY A 74 12.41 1.31 8.15
CA GLY A 74 13.20 2.53 8.22
C GLY A 74 14.16 2.55 9.39
N MET A 75 14.92 3.64 9.43
CA MET A 75 15.89 3.92 10.46
C MET A 75 15.73 5.35 10.96
N THR A 76 15.88 5.53 12.27
CA THR A 76 15.95 6.84 12.90
C THR A 76 17.32 6.97 13.56
N LYS A 77 17.99 8.10 13.36
CA LYS A 77 19.27 8.41 14.00
C LYS A 77 19.13 9.71 14.78
N SER A 78 19.47 9.70 16.06
CA SER A 78 19.59 10.91 16.88
C SER A 78 21.02 11.43 16.83
N PHE A 79 21.16 12.75 16.78
CA PHE A 79 22.44 13.44 16.96
C PHE A 79 22.36 14.15 18.30
N ALA A 80 23.10 13.66 19.30
CA ALA A 80 23.33 14.44 20.50
C ALA A 80 24.34 15.54 20.15
N THR A 81 23.92 16.80 20.21
CA THR A 81 24.86 17.92 20.21
C THR A 81 25.73 17.76 21.46
N PRO A 82 27.07 17.69 21.35
CA PRO A 82 27.93 17.70 22.52
C PRO A 82 27.60 18.94 23.37
N PRO A 83 27.46 18.83 24.69
CA PRO A 83 27.29 20.01 25.53
C PRO A 83 28.48 20.95 25.33
N LEU A 84 28.19 22.21 25.01
CA LEU A 84 29.19 23.27 24.86
C LEU A 84 29.62 23.76 26.25
N PHE A 85 30.34 22.93 27.01
CA PHE A 85 31.06 23.35 28.21
C PHE A 85 32.43 22.69 28.26
#